data_AF-A0A543DB33-F1
#
_entry.id   AF-A0A543DB33-F1
#
_cell.length_a   1.000
_cell.length_b   1.000
_cell.length_c   1.000
_cell.angle_alpha   90.00
_cell.angle_beta   90.00
_cell.angle_gamma   90.00
#
_symmetry.space_group_name_H-M   'P 1'
#
loop_
_entity.id
_entity.type
_entity.pdbx_description
1 polymer ?
#
loop_
_entity_poly.entity_id
_entity_poly.type
_entity_poly.pdbx_seq_one_letter_code
_entity_poly.pdbx_strand_id
1 'polypeptide(L)'
;MRVAADNGSIVIDAGWRKGVETTRMRTGVLRTACALAAMALAALPGMASANMLMLHAQGDPGDRELFFTNLMMADRTPMDAMLGSTSIREIEVFGLYENAGKPDWTVLKLQFECPADPLPSAKPRRATGLAVAAPLRWRMGERSYQFTRDADNVPLPPTPWQSLSNPAYRKAGVLACNELLARSALHAAGGWEAMDPVKLNAGLAPLGIGEVISVAQATSIVTVGSFVWRDIWKAQKPAGARDRRLSDAEMAKNRRELAAVGAKMETLDAQAQAFAQPILDADRAEQEFLAIARKVQAGRKVTELEGSMLMVWLGKPEALALARLGANPQVTEASGMRFISYSDQADTRSAVVSAASGRVLSQSGAYTSCDVSFVTVPDKTQAWRVADIRIRSEGPAGGMCRALLNTPEN
;
A
#
# COMPACT_ATOMS: atom_id res chain seq x y z
N MET A 1 -3.87 6.43 -59.36
CA MET A 1 -3.22 7.71 -59.02
C MET A 1 -3.93 8.24 -57.76
N ARG A 2 -3.20 8.33 -56.63
CA ARG A 2 -3.43 9.03 -55.34
C ARG A 2 -4.86 9.16 -54.77
N VAL A 3 -5.16 8.56 -53.60
CA VAL A 3 -5.21 9.17 -52.22
C VAL A 3 -6.30 10.26 -52.13
N ALA A 4 -7.32 10.21 -51.26
CA ALA A 4 -7.27 10.18 -49.80
C ALA A 4 -8.59 9.73 -49.14
N ALA A 5 -8.47 9.25 -47.91
CA ALA A 5 -9.53 9.12 -46.90
C ALA A 5 -9.76 10.46 -46.19
N ASP A 6 -10.95 10.70 -45.63
CA ASP A 6 -11.03 11.45 -44.36
C ASP A 6 -12.28 11.17 -43.52
N ASN A 7 -12.12 11.47 -42.23
CA ASN A 7 -12.86 11.03 -41.08
C ASN A 7 -14.14 11.82 -40.81
N GLY A 8 -15.20 11.14 -40.40
CA GLY A 8 -16.43 11.75 -39.88
C GLY A 8 -16.39 11.89 -38.36
N SER A 9 -16.16 13.11 -37.87
CA SER A 9 -16.47 13.53 -36.50
C SER A 9 -17.84 14.21 -36.48
N ILE A 10 -18.70 13.82 -35.54
CA ILE A 10 -20.00 14.45 -35.30
C ILE A 10 -19.82 15.46 -34.17
N VAL A 11 -20.02 16.73 -34.50
CA VAL A 11 -20.15 17.86 -33.58
C VAL A 11 -21.66 18.09 -33.37
N ILE A 12 -22.12 18.17 -32.12
CA ILE A 12 -23.50 18.60 -31.81
C ILE A 12 -23.45 20.03 -31.28
N ASP A 13 -24.05 20.91 -32.06
CA ASP A 13 -24.23 22.34 -31.83
C ASP A 13 -25.46 22.59 -30.93
N ALA A 14 -25.38 23.58 -30.04
CA ALA A 14 -26.47 23.97 -29.14
C ALA A 14 -26.62 25.51 -29.13
N GLY A 15 -27.38 26.03 -30.09
CA GLY A 15 -28.08 27.30 -29.93
C GLY A 15 -29.53 27.03 -29.52
N TRP A 16 -30.14 27.90 -28.72
CA TRP A 16 -31.45 28.52 -28.97
C TRP A 16 -31.84 29.48 -27.81
N ARG A 17 -32.64 30.48 -28.16
CA ARG A 17 -32.77 31.82 -27.59
C ARG A 17 -33.78 31.98 -26.43
N LYS A 18 -33.70 33.17 -25.82
CA LYS A 18 -34.54 33.84 -24.79
C LYS A 18 -36.04 34.04 -25.13
N GLY A 19 -36.86 34.19 -24.08
CA GLY A 19 -38.20 34.84 -24.04
C GLY A 19 -39.05 34.32 -22.86
N VAL A 20 -39.02 34.93 -21.66
CA VAL A 20 -39.87 36.03 -21.11
C VAL A 20 -41.30 35.64 -20.72
N GLU A 21 -41.63 35.99 -19.46
CA GLU A 21 -42.92 36.32 -18.84
C GLU A 21 -43.71 35.34 -17.96
N THR A 22 -44.27 35.99 -16.93
CA THR A 22 -44.65 35.52 -15.61
C THR A 22 -46.16 35.58 -15.40
N THR A 23 -46.62 34.80 -14.41
CA THR A 23 -47.82 34.98 -13.56
C THR A 23 -49.16 34.38 -14.01
N ARG A 24 -49.63 33.34 -13.31
CA ARG A 24 -50.80 33.43 -12.41
C ARG A 24 -50.98 32.20 -11.52
N MET A 25 -51.13 32.47 -10.23
CA MET A 25 -51.59 31.56 -9.18
C MET A 25 -53.00 31.03 -9.46
N ARG A 26 -53.24 29.76 -9.12
CA ARG A 26 -54.50 29.32 -8.49
C ARG A 26 -54.19 28.31 -7.39
N THR A 27 -54.57 28.69 -6.19
CA THR A 27 -54.62 27.96 -4.93
C THR A 27 -55.72 26.90 -4.94
N GLY A 28 -55.50 25.81 -4.19
CA GLY A 28 -56.44 24.69 -3.98
C GLY A 28 -55.70 23.48 -3.40
N VAL A 29 -55.20 23.55 -2.16
CA VAL A 29 -55.83 23.04 -0.93
C VAL A 29 -55.76 21.50 -0.79
N LEU A 30 -54.97 21.09 0.21
CA LEU A 30 -54.93 19.82 0.96
C LEU A 30 -54.56 18.51 0.25
N ARG A 31 -53.36 18.00 0.59
CA ARG A 31 -53.21 16.81 1.46
C ARG A 31 -51.79 16.67 1.98
N THR A 32 -51.63 17.07 3.23
CA THR A 32 -50.54 16.72 4.14
C THR A 32 -50.64 15.23 4.46
N ALA A 33 -49.70 14.40 4.00
CA ALA A 33 -49.36 13.11 4.61
C ALA A 33 -48.08 12.52 3.99
N CYS A 34 -47.18 12.08 4.87
CA CYS A 34 -46.00 11.23 4.60
C CYS A 34 -44.76 11.88 3.93
N ALA A 35 -44.31 13.02 4.45
CA ALA A 35 -42.89 13.36 4.45
C ALA A 35 -42.21 12.70 5.68
N LEU A 36 -42.02 11.36 5.67
CA LEU A 36 -41.33 10.64 6.76
C LEU A 36 -40.59 9.36 6.30
N ALA A 37 -40.22 9.27 5.01
CA ALA A 37 -39.43 8.15 4.48
C ALA A 37 -38.04 8.54 3.95
N ALA A 38 -37.56 9.75 4.27
CA ALA A 38 -36.29 10.28 3.72
C ALA A 38 -35.18 10.49 4.77
N MET A 39 -35.37 10.13 6.05
CA MET A 39 -34.36 10.34 7.10
C MET A 39 -34.01 9.06 7.86
N ALA A 40 -33.44 8.07 7.15
CA ALA A 40 -32.75 6.94 7.79
C ALA A 40 -31.58 6.37 6.98
N LEU A 41 -31.09 7.06 5.94
CA LEU A 41 -29.89 6.66 5.18
C LEU A 41 -28.68 7.60 5.36
N ALA A 42 -28.80 8.66 6.16
CA ALA A 42 -27.79 9.73 6.21
C ALA A 42 -26.81 9.68 7.39
N ALA A 43 -26.75 8.59 8.17
CA ALA A 43 -25.93 8.57 9.40
C ALA A 43 -25.19 7.25 9.65
N LEU A 44 -24.58 6.68 8.61
CA LEU A 44 -23.51 5.69 8.78
C LEU A 44 -22.30 6.11 7.92
N PRO A 45 -21.16 6.45 8.53
CA PRO A 45 -19.89 6.48 7.81
C PRO A 45 -19.54 5.02 7.48
N GLY A 46 -19.60 4.62 6.22
CA GLY A 46 -19.19 3.26 5.84
C GLY A 46 -19.89 2.63 4.64
N MET A 47 -20.96 3.21 4.09
CA MET A 47 -21.28 2.92 2.68
C MET A 47 -20.34 3.78 1.84
N ALA A 48 -19.13 3.28 1.62
CA ALA A 48 -18.19 3.86 0.68
C ALA A 48 -18.98 4.19 -0.60
N SER A 49 -19.01 5.45 -0.97
CA SER A 49 -19.45 5.90 -2.28
C SER A 49 -18.57 5.19 -3.31
N ALA A 50 -19.06 4.06 -3.82
CA ALA A 50 -18.31 3.23 -4.76
C ALA A 50 -18.51 3.79 -6.17
N ASN A 51 -17.86 4.91 -6.45
CA ASN A 51 -17.66 5.33 -7.82
C ASN A 51 -16.89 4.20 -8.53
N MET A 52 -17.40 3.80 -9.68
CA MET A 52 -17.00 2.57 -10.36
C MET A 52 -16.46 2.87 -11.74
N LEU A 53 -15.42 2.12 -12.10
CA LEU A 53 -14.77 2.15 -13.39
C LEU A 53 -15.23 0.96 -14.22
N MET A 54 -15.83 1.20 -15.38
CA MET A 54 -16.16 0.13 -16.32
C MET A 54 -14.89 -0.38 -16.98
N LEU A 55 -14.55 -1.64 -16.73
CA LEU A 55 -13.41 -2.33 -17.30
C LEU A 55 -13.71 -2.81 -18.72
N HIS A 56 -14.86 -3.44 -18.91
CA HIS A 56 -15.18 -4.09 -20.18
C HIS A 56 -16.69 -4.25 -20.38
N ALA A 57 -17.09 -4.26 -21.64
CA ALA A 57 -18.44 -4.55 -22.09
C ALA A 57 -18.34 -5.61 -23.20
N GLN A 58 -19.19 -6.63 -23.14
CA GLN A 58 -19.23 -7.72 -24.13
C GLN A 58 -20.65 -8.27 -24.29
N GLY A 59 -20.85 -9.14 -25.28
CA GLY A 59 -22.12 -9.81 -25.56
C GLY A 59 -23.05 -9.03 -26.50
N ASP A 60 -24.05 -9.74 -27.02
CA ASP A 60 -25.08 -9.22 -27.91
C ASP A 60 -26.30 -8.73 -27.11
N PRO A 61 -27.13 -7.82 -27.65
CA PRO A 61 -28.36 -7.38 -27.00
C PRO A 61 -29.22 -8.56 -26.52
N GLY A 62 -29.60 -8.55 -25.24
CA GLY A 62 -30.28 -9.66 -24.56
C GLY A 62 -29.35 -10.60 -23.79
N ASP A 63 -28.03 -10.52 -24.01
CA ASP A 63 -26.99 -11.26 -23.28
C ASP A 63 -25.74 -10.40 -23.02
N ARG A 64 -25.89 -9.08 -22.93
CA ARG A 64 -24.77 -8.17 -22.64
C ARG A 64 -24.26 -8.36 -21.23
N GLU A 65 -22.95 -8.20 -21.07
CA GLU A 65 -22.25 -8.27 -19.80
C GLU A 65 -21.36 -7.04 -19.64
N LEU A 66 -21.43 -6.40 -18.49
CA LEU A 66 -20.59 -5.25 -18.14
C LEU A 66 -19.80 -5.55 -16.87
N PHE A 67 -18.52 -5.23 -16.88
CA PHE A 67 -17.60 -5.46 -15.77
C PHE A 67 -17.09 -4.14 -15.21
N PHE A 68 -17.15 -3.97 -13.90
CA PHE A 68 -16.76 -2.75 -13.19
C PHE A 68 -15.77 -3.05 -12.06
N THR A 69 -15.04 -2.03 -11.61
CA THR A 69 -14.25 -2.08 -10.37
C THR A 69 -14.31 -0.76 -9.62
N ASN A 70 -14.18 -0.80 -8.30
CA ASN A 70 -14.06 0.38 -7.42
C ASN A 70 -12.60 0.71 -7.08
N LEU A 71 -11.63 0.04 -7.73
CA LEU A 71 -10.19 0.16 -7.46
C LEU A 71 -9.79 -0.15 -6.00
N MET A 72 -10.66 -0.84 -5.24
CA MET A 72 -10.31 -1.39 -3.94
C MET A 72 -9.47 -2.64 -4.16
N MET A 73 -8.19 -2.52 -3.85
CA MET A 73 -7.23 -3.60 -3.98
C MET A 73 -6.67 -3.99 -2.60
N ALA A 74 -6.29 -5.25 -2.46
CA ALA A 74 -5.69 -5.79 -1.26
C ALA A 74 -4.48 -6.66 -1.59
N ASP A 75 -3.48 -6.65 -0.73
CA ASP A 75 -2.40 -7.63 -0.77
C ASP A 75 -2.86 -8.93 -0.09
N ARG A 76 -2.71 -10.05 -0.79
CA ARG A 76 -3.04 -11.40 -0.33
C ARG A 76 -1.82 -12.31 -0.36
N THR A 77 -0.62 -11.75 -0.48
CA THR A 77 0.63 -12.50 -0.45
C THR A 77 0.77 -13.18 0.92
N PRO A 78 0.89 -14.52 0.97
CA PRO A 78 1.19 -15.24 2.20
C PRO A 78 2.47 -14.73 2.86
N MET A 79 2.52 -14.77 4.19
CA MET A 79 3.66 -14.24 4.97
C MET A 79 4.99 -14.88 4.58
N ASP A 80 4.99 -16.18 4.27
CA ASP A 80 6.13 -16.96 3.81
C ASP A 80 6.60 -16.58 2.38
N ALA A 81 5.76 -15.90 1.62
CA ALA A 81 6.04 -15.44 0.26
C ALA A 81 6.32 -13.94 0.14
N MET A 82 6.28 -13.16 1.24
CA MET A 82 6.42 -11.70 1.21
C MET A 82 7.76 -11.20 0.68
N LEU A 83 8.83 -11.98 0.82
CA LEU A 83 10.17 -11.67 0.27
C LEU A 83 10.41 -12.31 -1.10
N GLY A 84 9.40 -12.95 -1.67
CA GLY A 84 9.46 -13.61 -2.97
C GLY A 84 9.44 -12.64 -4.14
N SER A 85 9.63 -13.17 -5.35
CA SER A 85 9.55 -12.41 -6.61
C SER A 85 8.12 -12.11 -7.07
N THR A 86 7.12 -12.64 -6.35
CA THR A 86 5.71 -12.59 -6.75
C THR A 86 4.87 -12.15 -5.57
N SER A 87 4.04 -11.13 -5.79
CA SER A 87 2.98 -10.71 -4.88
C SER A 87 1.63 -11.17 -5.41
N ILE A 88 0.71 -11.47 -4.50
CA ILE A 88 -0.67 -11.80 -4.85
C ILE A 88 -1.53 -10.57 -4.58
N ARG A 89 -2.05 -9.97 -5.66
CA ARG A 89 -2.88 -8.76 -5.58
C ARG A 89 -4.34 -9.11 -5.86
N GLU A 90 -5.22 -8.73 -4.96
CA GLU A 90 -6.66 -8.89 -5.08
C GLU A 90 -7.31 -7.57 -5.51
N ILE A 91 -8.24 -7.62 -6.46
CA ILE A 91 -9.11 -6.51 -6.86
C ILE A 91 -10.54 -7.00 -6.96
N GLU A 92 -11.48 -6.17 -6.53
CA GLU A 92 -12.91 -6.45 -6.65
C GLU A 92 -13.42 -6.08 -8.05
N VAL A 93 -14.06 -7.06 -8.71
CA VAL A 93 -14.71 -6.88 -10.01
C VAL A 93 -16.20 -7.21 -9.89
N PHE A 94 -17.03 -6.26 -10.30
CA PHE A 94 -18.48 -6.42 -10.35
C PHE A 94 -18.91 -6.79 -11.76
N GLY A 95 -19.59 -7.91 -11.96
CA GLY A 95 -20.19 -8.26 -13.24
C GLY A 95 -21.69 -7.98 -13.22
N LEU A 96 -22.22 -7.27 -14.21
CA LEU A 96 -23.65 -7.04 -14.43
C LEU A 96 -24.08 -7.78 -15.70
N TYR A 97 -25.17 -8.54 -15.63
CA TYR A 97 -25.63 -9.39 -16.73
C TYR A 97 -27.05 -9.04 -17.17
N GLU A 98 -27.25 -8.93 -18.48
CA GLU A 98 -28.56 -8.57 -19.05
C GLU A 98 -29.52 -9.76 -19.07
N ASN A 99 -28.99 -10.95 -19.35
CA ASN A 99 -29.79 -12.15 -19.54
C ASN A 99 -30.47 -12.60 -18.24
N ALA A 100 -31.78 -12.87 -18.31
CA ALA A 100 -32.56 -13.32 -17.17
C ALA A 100 -32.13 -14.70 -16.62
N GLY A 101 -31.47 -15.52 -17.43
CA GLY A 101 -30.87 -16.80 -17.02
C GLY A 101 -29.50 -16.67 -16.34
N LYS A 102 -28.93 -15.46 -16.27
CA LYS A 102 -27.69 -15.14 -15.55
C LYS A 102 -28.00 -14.40 -14.23
N PRO A 103 -27.05 -14.34 -13.29
CA PRO A 103 -27.22 -13.55 -12.07
C PRO A 103 -27.48 -12.06 -12.39
N ASP A 104 -28.17 -11.34 -11.51
CA ASP A 104 -28.34 -9.89 -11.65
C ASP A 104 -27.00 -9.18 -11.61
N TRP A 105 -26.15 -9.58 -10.66
CA TRP A 105 -24.74 -9.21 -10.64
C TRP A 105 -23.87 -10.19 -9.86
N THR A 106 -22.58 -10.12 -10.09
CA THR A 106 -21.54 -10.85 -9.37
C THR A 106 -20.59 -9.87 -8.68
N VAL A 107 -20.00 -10.32 -7.57
CA VAL A 107 -18.90 -9.65 -6.88
C VAL A 107 -17.76 -10.65 -6.81
N LEU A 108 -16.76 -10.44 -7.67
CA LEU A 108 -15.65 -11.35 -7.87
C LEU A 108 -14.41 -10.78 -7.18
N LYS A 109 -13.84 -11.55 -6.24
CA LYS A 109 -12.55 -11.25 -5.61
C LYS A 109 -11.44 -11.83 -6.48
N LEU A 110 -11.07 -11.12 -7.55
CA LEU A 110 -10.06 -11.63 -8.47
C LEU A 110 -8.67 -11.42 -7.90
N GLN A 111 -7.88 -12.49 -7.84
CA GLN A 111 -6.49 -12.48 -7.37
C GLN A 111 -5.55 -12.73 -8.55
N PHE A 112 -4.43 -12.01 -8.57
CA PHE A 112 -3.46 -12.01 -9.65
C PHE A 112 -2.04 -12.23 -9.11
N GLU A 113 -1.26 -13.03 -9.81
CA GLU A 113 0.19 -13.13 -9.57
C GLU A 113 0.88 -11.95 -10.25
N CYS A 114 1.35 -10.99 -9.44
CA CYS A 114 2.05 -9.80 -9.88
C CYS A 114 3.55 -9.92 -9.55
N PRO A 115 4.45 -9.32 -10.32
CA PRO A 115 5.83 -9.14 -9.89
C PRO A 115 5.87 -8.36 -8.58
N ALA A 116 6.68 -8.82 -7.62
CA ALA A 116 6.86 -8.09 -6.37
C ALA A 116 7.53 -6.73 -6.64
N ASP A 117 7.01 -5.67 -6.04
CA ASP A 117 7.71 -4.39 -6.03
C ASP A 117 8.99 -4.55 -5.22
N PRO A 118 10.16 -4.07 -5.71
CA PRO A 118 11.35 -4.03 -4.88
C PRO A 118 11.06 -3.17 -3.66
N LEU A 119 11.50 -3.64 -2.48
CA LEU A 119 11.31 -3.00 -1.17
C LEU A 119 11.46 -1.47 -1.24
N PRO A 120 10.64 -0.70 -0.51
CA PRO A 120 10.63 0.75 -0.58
C PRO A 120 12.02 1.33 -0.29
N SER A 121 12.71 1.81 -1.32
CA SER A 121 13.97 2.54 -1.16
C SER A 121 13.71 3.90 -0.51
N ALA A 122 14.63 4.40 0.30
CA ALA A 122 14.57 5.68 1.01
C ALA A 122 14.42 6.95 0.13
N LYS A 123 14.29 6.81 -1.19
CA LYS A 123 14.00 7.93 -2.11
C LYS A 123 12.60 7.74 -2.69
N PRO A 124 11.76 8.79 -2.73
CA PRO A 124 10.48 8.74 -3.41
C PRO A 124 10.75 8.48 -4.90
N ARG A 125 10.61 7.22 -5.29
CA ARG A 125 10.74 6.83 -6.68
C ARG A 125 9.50 7.39 -7.35
N ARG A 126 9.70 8.35 -8.26
CA ARG A 126 8.67 8.70 -9.27
C ARG A 126 8.17 7.37 -9.80
N ALA A 127 6.85 7.18 -9.90
CA ALA A 127 6.25 5.98 -10.49
C ALA A 127 6.68 5.90 -11.96
N THR A 128 7.91 5.48 -12.21
CA THR A 128 8.41 5.09 -13.51
C THR A 128 7.81 3.73 -13.73
N GLY A 129 6.65 3.74 -14.39
CA GLY A 129 5.91 2.55 -14.73
C GLY A 129 6.85 1.53 -15.34
N LEU A 130 7.19 0.50 -14.57
CA LEU A 130 7.26 -0.80 -15.21
C LEU A 130 5.82 -1.08 -15.59
N ALA A 131 5.50 -0.89 -16.87
CA ALA A 131 4.36 -1.53 -17.49
C ALA A 131 4.60 -3.03 -17.34
N VAL A 132 4.28 -3.57 -16.16
CA VAL A 132 4.23 -4.99 -15.93
C VAL A 132 3.23 -5.52 -16.94
N ALA A 133 3.71 -6.38 -17.86
CA ALA A 133 2.83 -7.13 -18.75
C ALA A 133 1.71 -7.74 -17.91
N ALA A 134 0.48 -7.70 -18.41
CA ALA A 134 -0.70 -8.19 -17.69
C ALA A 134 -0.40 -9.50 -16.94
N PRO A 135 -0.92 -9.68 -15.70
CA PRO A 135 -0.60 -10.85 -14.91
C PRO A 135 -0.86 -12.11 -15.72
N LEU A 136 0.10 -13.02 -15.70
CA LEU A 136 0.02 -14.23 -16.52
C LEU A 136 -1.01 -15.21 -15.95
N ARG A 137 -1.25 -15.13 -14.64
CA ARG A 137 -2.11 -16.04 -13.90
C ARG A 137 -3.07 -15.29 -12.98
N TRP A 138 -4.27 -15.83 -12.87
CA TRP A 138 -5.33 -15.29 -12.03
C TRP A 138 -6.12 -16.43 -11.38
N ARG A 139 -6.83 -16.12 -10.29
CA ARG A 139 -7.86 -16.99 -9.73
C ARG A 139 -9.00 -16.17 -9.17
N MET A 140 -10.16 -16.81 -9.01
CA MET A 140 -11.22 -16.28 -8.17
C MET A 140 -10.90 -16.65 -6.72
N GLY A 141 -10.68 -15.64 -5.89
CA GLY A 141 -10.42 -15.77 -4.47
C GLY A 141 -11.69 -16.08 -3.68
N GLU A 142 -11.47 -16.40 -2.42
CA GLU A 142 -12.54 -16.62 -1.44
C GLU A 142 -13.44 -15.40 -1.28
N ARG A 143 -14.67 -15.63 -0.82
CA ARG A 143 -15.69 -14.59 -0.61
C ARG A 143 -16.14 -13.89 -1.89
N SER A 144 -15.94 -14.52 -3.04
CA SER A 144 -16.68 -14.15 -4.25
C SER A 144 -18.13 -14.62 -4.09
N TYR A 145 -19.07 -13.87 -4.63
CA TYR A 145 -20.49 -14.18 -4.50
C TYR A 145 -21.29 -13.58 -5.65
N GLN A 146 -22.50 -14.07 -5.81
CA GLN A 146 -23.43 -13.60 -6.81
C GLN A 146 -24.80 -13.31 -6.22
N PHE A 147 -25.50 -12.43 -6.91
CA PHE A 147 -26.86 -12.06 -6.60
C PHE A 147 -27.74 -12.50 -7.76
N THR A 148 -28.65 -13.40 -7.47
CA THR A 148 -29.61 -13.93 -8.44
C THR A 148 -30.96 -13.23 -8.27
N ARG A 149 -31.90 -13.51 -9.16
CA ARG A 149 -33.26 -12.99 -9.06
C ARG A 149 -33.95 -13.40 -7.75
N ASP A 150 -33.60 -14.58 -7.22
CA ASP A 150 -34.29 -15.23 -6.11
C ASP A 150 -33.49 -15.28 -4.81
N ALA A 151 -32.16 -15.13 -4.88
CA ALA A 151 -31.28 -15.28 -3.74
C ALA A 151 -30.15 -14.24 -3.72
N ASP A 152 -29.90 -13.74 -2.51
CA ASP A 152 -28.81 -12.82 -2.21
C ASP A 152 -27.57 -13.55 -1.71
N ASN A 153 -26.39 -12.98 -2.00
CA ASN A 153 -25.11 -13.45 -1.47
C ASN A 153 -24.84 -14.94 -1.69
N VAL A 154 -25.22 -15.47 -2.85
CA VAL A 154 -24.94 -16.88 -3.20
C VAL A 154 -23.43 -17.02 -3.36
N PRO A 155 -22.75 -17.81 -2.51
CA PRO A 155 -21.29 -17.88 -2.53
C PRO A 155 -20.80 -18.55 -3.81
N LEU A 156 -19.71 -18.01 -4.37
CA LEU A 156 -18.98 -18.60 -5.49
C LEU A 156 -17.72 -19.29 -4.95
N PRO A 157 -17.49 -20.57 -5.30
CA PRO A 157 -16.32 -21.29 -4.82
C PRO A 157 -15.05 -20.69 -5.42
N PRO A 158 -13.94 -20.60 -4.67
CA PRO A 158 -12.66 -20.15 -5.22
C PRO A 158 -12.21 -21.09 -6.34
N THR A 159 -11.48 -20.55 -7.31
CA THR A 159 -10.97 -21.33 -8.44
C THR A 159 -9.47 -21.60 -8.29
N PRO A 160 -8.94 -22.66 -8.93
CA PRO A 160 -7.50 -22.80 -9.08
C PRO A 160 -6.95 -21.66 -9.94
N TRP A 161 -5.63 -21.45 -9.83
CA TRP A 161 -4.88 -20.53 -10.69
C TRP A 161 -4.98 -20.93 -12.16
N GLN A 162 -5.31 -19.97 -13.01
CA GLN A 162 -5.61 -20.14 -14.43
C GLN A 162 -4.88 -19.09 -15.28
N SER A 163 -4.70 -19.40 -16.56
CA SER A 163 -4.20 -18.44 -17.55
C SER A 163 -5.21 -17.32 -17.83
N LEU A 164 -4.72 -16.10 -18.04
CA LEU A 164 -5.57 -14.94 -18.22
C LEU A 164 -6.02 -14.72 -19.69
N SER A 165 -7.20 -15.22 -20.04
CA SER A 165 -7.83 -15.04 -21.35
C SER A 165 -8.98 -14.02 -21.38
N ASN A 166 -9.70 -13.85 -20.27
CA ASN A 166 -10.84 -12.94 -20.20
C ASN A 166 -10.38 -11.45 -20.28
N PRO A 167 -10.91 -10.63 -21.21
CA PRO A 167 -10.49 -9.24 -21.39
C PRO A 167 -10.76 -8.33 -20.17
N ALA A 168 -11.88 -8.54 -19.47
CA ALA A 168 -12.19 -7.79 -18.25
C ALA A 168 -11.20 -8.09 -17.14
N TYR A 169 -10.90 -9.38 -16.93
CA TYR A 169 -9.95 -9.82 -15.91
C TYR A 169 -8.53 -9.40 -16.25
N ARG A 170 -8.18 -9.34 -17.55
CA ARG A 170 -6.92 -8.78 -18.02
C ARG A 170 -6.74 -7.34 -17.59
N LYS A 171 -7.73 -6.48 -17.82
CA LYS A 171 -7.70 -5.08 -17.39
C LYS A 171 -7.66 -4.96 -15.85
N ALA A 172 -8.46 -5.76 -15.14
CA ALA A 172 -8.44 -5.81 -13.69
C ALA A 172 -7.05 -6.17 -13.14
N GLY A 173 -6.41 -7.19 -13.74
CA GLY A 173 -5.08 -7.64 -13.35
C GLY A 173 -4.00 -6.59 -13.62
N VAL A 174 -4.07 -5.91 -14.76
CA VAL A 174 -3.16 -4.78 -15.05
C VAL A 174 -3.30 -3.68 -13.99
N LEU A 175 -4.54 -3.32 -13.59
CA LEU A 175 -4.76 -2.35 -12.52
C LEU A 175 -4.24 -2.86 -11.16
N ALA A 176 -4.51 -4.11 -10.82
CA ALA A 176 -4.11 -4.73 -9.54
C ALA A 176 -2.59 -4.79 -9.37
N CYS A 177 -1.86 -5.12 -10.44
CA CYS A 177 -0.39 -5.17 -10.43
C CYS A 177 0.26 -3.79 -10.56
N ASN A 178 -0.51 -2.73 -10.82
CA ASN A 178 -0.01 -1.36 -10.96
C ASN A 178 -0.79 -0.40 -10.03
N GLU A 179 -1.07 -0.83 -8.80
CA GLU A 179 -1.94 -0.10 -7.86
C GLU A 179 -1.52 1.37 -7.69
N LEU A 180 -0.23 1.63 -7.47
CA LEU A 180 0.26 3.00 -7.25
C LEU A 180 -0.01 3.91 -8.43
N LEU A 181 0.16 3.40 -9.66
CA LEU A 181 -0.14 4.16 -10.88
C LEU A 181 -1.64 4.37 -11.02
N ALA A 182 -2.46 3.33 -10.82
CA ALA A 182 -3.91 3.43 -10.90
C ALA A 182 -4.48 4.45 -9.88
N ARG A 183 -4.01 4.41 -8.63
CA ARG A 183 -4.38 5.37 -7.59
C ARG A 183 -3.88 6.77 -7.91
N SER A 184 -2.64 6.91 -8.39
CA SER A 184 -2.09 8.20 -8.80
C SER A 184 -2.87 8.81 -9.96
N ALA A 185 -3.29 8.01 -10.94
CA ALA A 185 -4.10 8.45 -12.07
C ALA A 185 -5.49 8.93 -11.60
N LEU A 186 -6.13 8.18 -10.70
CA LEU A 186 -7.40 8.58 -10.09
C LEU A 186 -7.25 9.89 -9.30
N HIS A 187 -6.22 10.03 -8.47
CA HIS A 187 -5.97 11.26 -7.72
C HIS A 187 -5.70 12.45 -8.64
N ALA A 188 -4.87 12.27 -9.67
CA ALA A 188 -4.59 13.32 -10.66
C ALA A 188 -5.84 13.73 -11.47
N ALA A 189 -6.79 12.80 -11.64
CA ALA A 189 -8.08 13.06 -12.25
C ALA A 189 -9.07 13.80 -11.32
N GLY A 190 -8.71 14.11 -10.07
CA GLY A 190 -9.60 14.79 -9.11
C GLY A 190 -10.26 13.86 -8.09
N GLY A 191 -9.82 12.60 -8.02
CA GLY A 191 -10.42 11.60 -7.15
C GLY A 191 -11.81 11.17 -7.62
N TRP A 192 -12.51 10.39 -6.79
CA TRP A 192 -13.82 9.86 -7.16
C TRP A 192 -14.92 10.93 -7.24
N GLU A 193 -14.86 11.99 -6.43
CA GLU A 193 -15.93 13.01 -6.31
C GLU A 193 -16.00 13.98 -7.49
N ALA A 194 -14.84 14.34 -8.06
CA ALA A 194 -14.71 15.33 -9.13
C ALA A 194 -13.92 14.77 -10.31
N MET A 195 -14.11 13.47 -10.60
CA MET A 195 -13.26 12.75 -11.52
C MET A 195 -13.40 13.25 -12.97
N ASP A 196 -12.28 13.69 -13.54
CA ASP A 196 -12.14 14.03 -14.95
C ASP A 196 -11.79 12.76 -15.76
N PRO A 197 -12.73 12.24 -16.58
CA PRO A 197 -12.51 11.00 -17.32
C PRO A 197 -11.39 11.12 -18.37
N VAL A 198 -11.14 12.31 -18.91
CA VAL A 198 -10.07 12.54 -19.90
C VAL A 198 -8.72 12.43 -19.21
N LYS A 199 -8.57 13.05 -18.03
CA LYS A 199 -7.34 12.93 -17.23
C LYS A 199 -7.12 11.51 -16.72
N LEU A 200 -8.19 10.82 -16.31
CA LEU A 200 -8.08 9.43 -15.89
C LEU A 200 -7.60 8.54 -17.04
N ASN A 201 -8.23 8.65 -18.21
CA ASN A 201 -7.83 7.90 -19.40
C ASN A 201 -6.37 8.19 -19.78
N ALA A 202 -5.95 9.45 -19.74
CA ALA A 202 -4.56 9.83 -20.00
C ALA A 202 -3.58 9.21 -18.98
N GLY A 203 -3.97 9.18 -17.68
CA GLY A 203 -3.18 8.56 -16.62
C GLY A 203 -3.11 7.04 -16.71
N LEU A 204 -4.13 6.38 -17.25
CA LEU A 204 -4.20 4.93 -17.43
C LEU A 204 -3.71 4.46 -18.81
N ALA A 205 -3.53 5.36 -19.78
CA ALA A 205 -3.02 5.03 -21.11
C ALA A 205 -1.68 4.25 -21.10
N PRO A 206 -0.70 4.53 -20.21
CA PRO A 206 0.52 3.74 -20.11
C PRO A 206 0.29 2.26 -19.75
N LEU A 207 -0.86 1.93 -19.16
CA LEU A 207 -1.28 0.56 -18.84
C LEU A 207 -1.99 -0.14 -20.02
N GLY A 208 -2.12 0.52 -21.18
CA GLY A 208 -2.88 0.00 -22.31
C GLY A 208 -4.40 -0.01 -22.07
N ILE A 209 -4.89 0.74 -21.08
CA ILE A 209 -6.31 0.88 -20.79
C ILE A 209 -6.81 2.10 -21.57
N GLY A 210 -7.27 1.85 -22.80
CA GLY A 210 -7.50 2.88 -23.80
C GLY A 210 -8.75 3.74 -23.62
N GLU A 211 -9.77 3.27 -22.90
CA GLU A 211 -11.00 4.01 -22.61
C GLU A 211 -11.71 3.31 -21.45
N VAL A 212 -11.91 4.04 -20.36
CA VAL A 212 -12.73 3.59 -19.24
C VAL A 212 -13.92 4.53 -19.08
N ILE A 213 -15.11 3.94 -19.01
CA ILE A 213 -16.33 4.70 -18.68
C ILE A 213 -16.41 4.79 -17.16
N SER A 214 -16.33 6.01 -16.65
CA SER A 214 -16.58 6.28 -15.25
C SER A 214 -18.07 6.34 -14.95
N VAL A 215 -18.49 5.68 -13.86
CA VAL A 215 -19.80 5.89 -13.25
C VAL A 215 -19.55 6.65 -11.94
N ALA A 216 -19.34 7.96 -12.07
CA ALA A 216 -18.78 8.84 -11.04
C ALA A 216 -19.74 9.21 -9.88
N GLN A 217 -20.96 8.68 -9.82
CA GLN A 217 -21.96 9.08 -8.82
C GLN A 217 -22.80 7.93 -8.26
N ALA A 218 -22.35 6.68 -8.38
CA ALA A 218 -23.09 5.56 -7.84
C ALA A 218 -22.61 5.23 -6.43
N THR A 219 -23.52 5.30 -5.46
CA THR A 219 -23.25 4.93 -4.06
C THR A 219 -23.22 3.41 -3.84
N SER A 220 -23.60 2.60 -4.84
CA SER A 220 -23.62 1.14 -4.75
C SER A 220 -23.70 0.46 -6.12
N ILE A 221 -23.39 -0.84 -6.17
CA ILE A 221 -23.61 -1.68 -7.36
C ILE A 221 -25.08 -1.76 -7.77
N VAL A 222 -26.02 -1.59 -6.84
CA VAL A 222 -27.46 -1.53 -7.13
C VAL A 222 -27.80 -0.27 -7.93
N THR A 223 -27.20 0.86 -7.56
CA THR A 223 -27.35 2.13 -8.29
C THR A 223 -26.72 2.03 -9.68
N VAL A 224 -25.53 1.42 -9.80
CA VAL A 224 -24.92 1.15 -11.12
C VAL A 224 -25.78 0.22 -11.95
N GLY A 225 -26.32 -0.85 -11.38
CA GLY A 225 -27.24 -1.74 -12.10
C GLY A 225 -28.45 -0.98 -12.67
N SER A 226 -29.03 -0.08 -11.87
CA SER A 226 -30.17 0.75 -12.33
C SER A 226 -29.78 1.70 -13.46
N PHE A 227 -28.61 2.33 -13.38
CA PHE A 227 -28.03 3.15 -14.45
C PHE A 227 -27.78 2.32 -15.72
N VAL A 228 -27.18 1.14 -15.59
CA VAL A 228 -26.90 0.23 -16.70
C VAL A 228 -28.18 -0.14 -17.44
N TRP A 229 -29.21 -0.59 -16.72
CA TRP A 229 -30.50 -0.94 -17.34
C TRP A 229 -31.16 0.24 -18.05
N ARG A 230 -31.18 1.42 -17.41
CA ARG A 230 -31.83 2.62 -17.94
C ARG A 230 -31.08 3.25 -19.12
N ASP A 231 -29.78 3.47 -18.97
CA ASP A 231 -29.01 4.37 -19.83
C ASP A 231 -28.12 3.62 -20.83
N ILE A 232 -27.59 2.46 -20.45
CA ILE A 232 -26.72 1.65 -21.34
C ILE A 232 -27.55 0.64 -22.13
N TRP A 233 -28.29 -0.23 -21.43
CA TRP A 233 -29.06 -1.28 -22.08
C TRP A 233 -30.37 -0.78 -22.68
N LYS A 234 -30.92 0.31 -22.13
CA LYS A 234 -32.20 0.92 -22.55
C LYS A 234 -33.32 -0.12 -22.64
N ALA A 235 -33.32 -1.04 -21.68
CA ALA A 235 -34.21 -2.19 -21.61
C ALA A 235 -34.90 -2.24 -20.25
N GLN A 236 -36.04 -2.91 -20.17
CA GLN A 236 -36.71 -3.14 -18.90
C GLN A 236 -35.98 -4.23 -18.12
N LYS A 237 -35.51 -3.92 -16.92
CA LYS A 237 -34.94 -4.90 -15.99
C LYS A 237 -36.00 -5.97 -15.68
N PRO A 238 -35.70 -7.26 -15.85
CA PRO A 238 -36.57 -8.34 -15.41
C PRO A 238 -36.85 -8.23 -13.91
N ALA A 239 -38.12 -8.38 -13.52
CA ALA A 239 -38.51 -8.36 -12.12
C ALA A 239 -37.83 -9.51 -11.35
N GLY A 240 -37.25 -9.18 -10.20
CA GLY A 240 -36.71 -10.15 -9.24
C GLY A 240 -37.41 -10.05 -7.89
N ALA A 241 -37.13 -11.01 -7.01
CA ALA A 241 -37.70 -11.05 -5.65
C ALA A 241 -37.41 -9.79 -4.82
N ARG A 242 -36.41 -8.99 -5.23
CA ARG A 242 -35.95 -7.75 -4.59
C ARG A 242 -36.68 -6.49 -5.04
N ASP A 243 -37.43 -6.57 -6.13
CA ASP A 243 -38.22 -5.44 -6.60
C ASP A 243 -39.56 -5.35 -5.82
N ARG A 244 -39.83 -6.32 -4.92
CA ARG A 244 -40.96 -6.27 -3.99
C ARG A 244 -40.68 -5.34 -2.81
N ARG A 245 -41.73 -4.72 -2.29
CA ARG A 245 -41.67 -3.98 -1.03
C ARG A 245 -41.39 -4.95 0.13
N LEU A 246 -40.35 -4.64 0.93
CA LEU A 246 -40.06 -5.36 2.16
C LEU A 246 -41.19 -5.15 3.18
N SER A 247 -41.52 -6.20 3.93
CA SER A 247 -42.42 -6.11 5.08
C SER A 247 -41.75 -5.39 6.26
N ASP A 248 -42.56 -4.89 7.20
CA ASP A 248 -42.04 -4.22 8.40
C ASP A 248 -41.13 -5.13 9.23
N ALA A 249 -41.46 -6.43 9.30
CA ALA A 249 -40.66 -7.44 9.98
C ALA A 249 -39.29 -7.63 9.32
N GLU A 250 -39.25 -7.67 7.99
CA GLU A 250 -37.99 -7.79 7.23
C GLU A 250 -37.13 -6.53 7.37
N MET A 251 -37.74 -5.34 7.32
CA MET A 251 -37.02 -4.09 7.59
C MET A 251 -36.43 -4.06 9.00
N ALA A 252 -37.18 -4.49 10.02
CA ALA A 252 -36.67 -4.54 11.39
C ALA A 252 -35.52 -5.55 11.54
N LYS A 253 -35.63 -6.73 10.89
CA LYS A 253 -34.55 -7.73 10.86
C LYS A 253 -33.29 -7.17 10.21
N ASN A 254 -33.40 -6.58 9.02
CA ASN A 254 -32.26 -6.00 8.30
C ASN A 254 -31.58 -4.91 9.14
N ARG A 255 -32.34 -4.03 9.81
CA ARG A 255 -31.76 -3.01 10.70
C ARG A 255 -30.96 -3.62 11.85
N ARG A 256 -31.44 -4.70 12.46
CA ARG A 256 -30.72 -5.40 13.54
C ARG A 256 -29.43 -6.04 13.02
N GLU A 257 -29.48 -6.67 11.85
CA GLU A 257 -28.30 -7.27 11.22
C GLU A 257 -27.25 -6.21 10.87
N LEU A 258 -27.67 -5.08 10.29
CA LEU A 258 -26.80 -3.92 10.03
C LEU A 258 -26.17 -3.37 11.31
N ALA A 259 -26.94 -3.21 12.38
CA ALA A 259 -26.42 -2.76 13.67
C ALA A 259 -25.40 -3.74 14.26
N ALA A 260 -25.65 -5.05 14.14
CA ALA A 260 -24.72 -6.08 14.60
C ALA A 260 -23.41 -6.08 13.79
N VAL A 261 -23.50 -5.87 12.46
CA VAL A 261 -22.31 -5.70 11.61
C VAL A 261 -21.53 -4.45 12.01
N GLY A 262 -22.21 -3.33 12.26
CA GLY A 262 -21.59 -2.08 12.75
C GLY A 262 -20.80 -2.29 14.04
N ALA A 263 -21.42 -2.89 15.06
CA ALA A 263 -20.77 -3.18 16.33
C ALA A 263 -19.55 -4.12 16.16
N LYS A 264 -19.63 -5.09 15.23
CA LYS A 264 -18.51 -5.98 14.93
C LYS A 264 -17.35 -5.24 14.25
N MET A 265 -17.64 -4.30 13.35
CA MET A 265 -16.60 -3.48 12.70
C MET A 265 -15.88 -2.59 13.72
N GLU A 266 -16.62 -1.92 14.61
CA GLU A 266 -16.02 -1.11 15.69
C GLU A 266 -15.08 -1.93 16.58
N THR A 267 -15.47 -3.17 16.89
CA THR A 267 -14.63 -4.10 17.67
C THR A 267 -13.35 -4.46 16.92
N LEU A 268 -13.44 -4.74 15.62
CA LEU A 268 -12.28 -5.07 14.79
C LEU A 268 -11.33 -3.88 14.61
N ASP A 269 -11.87 -2.66 14.45
CA ASP A 269 -11.07 -1.44 14.36
C ASP A 269 -10.30 -1.19 15.67
N ALA A 270 -10.96 -1.36 16.82
CA ALA A 270 -10.29 -1.25 18.11
C ALA A 270 -9.16 -2.28 18.28
N GLN A 271 -9.39 -3.52 17.85
CA GLN A 271 -8.36 -4.57 17.87
C GLN A 271 -7.20 -4.28 16.92
N ALA A 272 -7.49 -3.81 15.70
CA ALA A 272 -6.48 -3.44 14.72
C ALA A 272 -5.62 -2.27 15.22
N GLN A 273 -6.23 -1.25 15.82
CA GLN A 273 -5.51 -0.14 16.45
C GLN A 273 -4.65 -0.62 17.62
N ALA A 274 -5.20 -1.45 18.52
CA ALA A 274 -4.44 -1.98 19.66
C ALA A 274 -3.23 -2.82 19.23
N PHE A 275 -3.33 -3.54 18.11
CA PHE A 275 -2.22 -4.29 17.54
C PHE A 275 -1.18 -3.41 16.83
N ALA A 276 -1.63 -2.43 16.04
CA ALA A 276 -0.74 -1.60 15.23
C ALA A 276 -0.03 -0.51 16.05
N GLN A 277 -0.70 0.06 17.06
CA GLN A 277 -0.20 1.20 17.81
C GLN A 277 1.19 0.96 18.45
N PRO A 278 1.44 -0.18 19.14
CA PRO A 278 2.76 -0.46 19.70
C PRO A 278 3.87 -0.56 18.64
N ILE A 279 3.55 -1.08 17.45
CA ILE A 279 4.51 -1.19 16.33
C ILE A 279 4.85 0.20 15.80
N LEU A 280 3.84 1.04 15.61
CA LEU A 280 4.01 2.43 15.15
C LEU A 280 4.79 3.27 16.17
N ASP A 281 4.53 3.07 17.46
CA ASP A 281 5.24 3.76 18.54
C ASP A 281 6.69 3.31 18.62
N ALA A 282 6.96 2.00 18.46
CA ALA A 282 8.32 1.47 18.39
C ALA A 282 9.10 2.01 17.18
N ASP A 283 8.49 2.04 15.99
CA ASP A 283 9.13 2.61 14.79
C ASP A 283 9.39 4.12 14.96
N ARG A 284 8.43 4.87 15.51
CA ARG A 284 8.63 6.30 15.80
C ARG A 284 9.78 6.52 16.77
N ALA A 285 9.84 5.76 17.86
CA ALA A 285 10.94 5.84 18.83
C ALA A 285 12.29 5.51 18.18
N GLU A 286 12.32 4.52 17.27
CA GLU A 286 13.52 4.16 16.51
C GLU A 286 13.97 5.30 15.57
N GLN A 287 13.06 5.86 14.77
CA GLN A 287 13.37 6.97 13.86
C GLN A 287 13.90 8.20 14.62
N GLU A 288 13.30 8.51 15.76
CA GLU A 288 13.74 9.61 16.62
C GLU A 288 15.15 9.37 17.17
N PHE A 289 15.45 8.15 17.62
CA PHE A 289 16.80 7.79 18.05
C PHE A 289 17.81 7.89 16.90
N LEU A 290 17.47 7.38 15.71
CA LEU A 290 18.33 7.47 14.53
C LEU A 290 18.62 8.93 14.13
N ALA A 291 17.67 9.84 14.33
CA ALA A 291 17.90 11.27 14.12
C ALA A 291 18.91 11.86 15.12
N ILE A 292 18.88 11.43 16.39
CA ILE A 292 19.89 11.80 17.39
C ILE A 292 21.25 11.23 16.99
N ALA A 293 21.31 9.95 16.63
CA ALA A 293 22.55 9.28 16.23
C ALA A 293 23.21 9.96 15.01
N ARG A 294 22.43 10.36 14.00
CA ARG A 294 22.95 11.13 12.85
C ARG A 294 23.58 12.45 13.27
N LYS A 295 23.04 13.14 14.29
CA LYS A 295 23.64 14.36 14.84
C LYS A 295 24.96 14.06 15.55
N VAL A 296 25.05 12.95 16.29
CA VAL A 296 26.29 12.52 16.96
C VAL A 296 27.39 12.19 15.94
N GLN A 297 27.02 11.60 14.80
CA GLN A 297 27.96 11.25 13.73
C GLN A 297 28.44 12.47 12.90
N ALA A 298 27.73 13.60 12.96
CA ALA A 298 28.08 14.93 12.43
C ALA A 298 29.09 14.96 11.25
N GLY A 299 28.74 14.35 10.11
CA GLY A 299 29.51 14.50 8.87
C GLY A 299 30.93 13.95 8.90
N ARG A 300 31.30 13.16 9.91
CA ARG A 300 32.61 12.52 9.97
C ARG A 300 32.75 11.48 8.86
N LYS A 301 33.97 11.28 8.37
CA LYS A 301 34.27 10.14 7.50
C LYS A 301 34.22 8.87 8.33
N VAL A 302 33.38 7.94 7.92
CA VAL A 302 33.25 6.61 8.53
C VAL A 302 34.13 5.65 7.74
N THR A 303 34.99 4.91 8.43
CA THR A 303 35.79 3.86 7.78
C THR A 303 34.92 2.65 7.45
N GLU A 304 35.35 1.80 6.52
CA GLU A 304 34.60 0.57 6.16
C GLU A 304 34.29 -0.32 7.36
N LEU A 305 35.25 -0.42 8.29
CA LEU A 305 35.14 -1.21 9.51
C LEU A 305 34.14 -0.61 10.49
N GLU A 306 34.16 0.71 10.69
CA GLU A 306 33.17 1.43 11.48
C GLU A 306 31.76 1.32 10.87
N GLY A 307 31.65 1.42 9.55
CA GLY A 307 30.38 1.28 8.84
C GLY A 307 29.77 -0.11 9.03
N SER A 308 30.60 -1.15 8.95
CA SER A 308 30.18 -2.54 9.21
C SER A 308 29.69 -2.73 10.65
N MET A 309 30.36 -2.12 11.63
CA MET A 309 29.95 -2.16 13.03
C MET A 309 28.65 -1.38 13.29
N LEU A 310 28.48 -0.22 12.65
CA LEU A 310 27.27 0.57 12.77
C LEU A 310 26.04 -0.17 12.23
N MET A 311 26.17 -1.00 11.20
CA MET A 311 25.07 -1.84 10.70
C MET A 311 24.53 -2.83 11.75
N VAL A 312 25.37 -3.25 12.70
CA VAL A 312 25.01 -4.24 13.72
C VAL A 312 24.57 -3.57 15.02
N TRP A 313 25.29 -2.52 15.41
CA TRP A 313 25.23 -1.98 16.77
C TRP A 313 24.42 -0.69 16.89
N LEU A 314 24.17 0.04 15.81
CA LEU A 314 23.40 1.28 15.88
C LEU A 314 22.02 1.04 16.53
N GLY A 315 21.69 1.84 17.53
CA GLY A 315 20.45 1.70 18.29
C GLY A 315 20.43 0.55 19.30
N LYS A 316 21.47 -0.28 19.39
CA LYS A 316 21.50 -1.33 20.42
C LYS A 316 21.69 -0.74 21.82
N PRO A 317 21.12 -1.37 22.87
CA PRO A 317 21.33 -0.93 24.24
C PRO A 317 22.80 -1.01 24.64
N GLU A 318 23.25 -0.05 25.44
CA GLU A 318 24.59 -0.03 26.04
C GLU A 318 24.91 -1.35 26.78
N ALA A 319 23.94 -1.87 27.56
CA ALA A 319 24.08 -3.11 28.29
C ALA A 319 24.42 -4.31 27.38
N LEU A 320 23.92 -4.32 26.13
CA LEU A 320 24.23 -5.39 25.18
C LEU A 320 25.68 -5.30 24.67
N ALA A 321 26.19 -4.08 24.44
CA ALA A 321 27.58 -3.88 24.05
C ALA A 321 28.54 -4.32 25.17
N LEU A 322 28.24 -3.94 26.42
CA LEU A 322 29.00 -4.34 27.61
C LEU A 322 29.00 -5.86 27.81
N ALA A 323 27.84 -6.52 27.68
CA ALA A 323 27.73 -7.95 27.88
C ALA A 323 28.52 -8.77 26.84
N ARG A 324 28.67 -8.25 25.61
CA ARG A 324 29.27 -9.00 24.49
C ARG A 324 30.77 -8.78 24.32
N LEU A 325 31.27 -7.60 24.66
CA LEU A 325 32.69 -7.26 24.44
C LEU A 325 33.58 -7.58 25.65
N GLY A 326 32.99 -8.05 26.75
CA GLY A 326 33.71 -8.54 27.91
C GLY A 326 33.88 -7.51 29.02
N ALA A 327 34.57 -7.95 30.08
CA ALA A 327 34.74 -7.15 31.29
C ALA A 327 35.88 -6.13 31.16
N ASN A 328 35.69 -4.96 31.77
CA ASN A 328 36.63 -3.83 31.91
C ASN A 328 36.74 -2.84 30.74
N PRO A 329 35.64 -2.29 30.19
CA PRO A 329 35.73 -1.13 29.32
C PRO A 329 36.23 0.11 30.08
N GLN A 330 36.90 0.99 29.36
CA GLN A 330 37.13 2.36 29.81
C GLN A 330 35.87 3.18 29.52
N VAL A 331 35.19 3.66 30.56
CA VAL A 331 33.97 4.46 30.41
C VAL A 331 34.27 5.92 30.73
N THR A 332 33.97 6.80 29.79
CA THR A 332 34.02 8.26 29.99
C THR A 332 32.69 8.88 29.61
N GLU A 333 32.23 9.87 30.38
CA GLU A 333 30.98 10.59 30.11
C GLU A 333 31.29 12.07 29.86
N ALA A 334 30.81 12.61 28.73
CA ALA A 334 31.00 14.01 28.38
C ALA A 334 29.84 14.51 27.52
N SER A 335 29.33 15.70 27.84
CA SER A 335 28.28 16.40 27.07
C SER A 335 27.02 15.55 26.80
N GLY A 336 26.59 14.76 27.78
CA GLY A 336 25.41 13.88 27.64
C GLY A 336 25.64 12.65 26.76
N MET A 337 26.89 12.32 26.45
CA MET A 337 27.30 11.12 25.74
C MET A 337 28.21 10.29 26.64
N ARG A 338 28.13 8.96 26.51
CA ARG A 338 29.08 8.03 27.12
C ARG A 338 29.94 7.40 26.03
N PHE A 339 31.20 7.21 26.36
CA PHE A 339 32.22 6.62 25.52
C PHE A 339 32.70 5.36 26.23
N ILE A 340 32.45 4.22 25.61
CA ILE A 340 32.82 2.90 26.14
C ILE A 340 33.92 2.36 25.23
N SER A 341 35.15 2.46 25.71
CA SER A 341 36.35 2.12 24.93
C SER A 341 36.94 0.78 25.36
N TYR A 342 37.29 -0.02 24.35
CA TYR A 342 38.06 -1.25 24.47
C TYR A 342 39.35 -1.05 23.69
N SER A 343 40.49 -1.20 24.36
CA SER A 343 41.79 -1.04 23.73
C SER A 343 42.65 -2.28 23.91
N ASP A 344 43.41 -2.60 22.86
CA ASP A 344 44.45 -3.62 22.87
C ASP A 344 45.70 -3.05 22.21
N GLN A 345 46.87 -3.39 22.74
CA GLN A 345 48.15 -2.88 22.26
C GLN A 345 49.23 -3.96 22.38
N ALA A 346 50.03 -4.10 21.34
CA ALA A 346 51.23 -4.93 21.36
C ALA A 346 52.42 -4.15 20.81
N ASP A 347 53.54 -4.21 21.54
CA ASP A 347 54.81 -3.66 21.10
C ASP A 347 55.82 -4.80 20.95
N THR A 348 56.17 -5.12 19.71
CA THR A 348 57.18 -6.14 19.37
C THR A 348 58.50 -5.52 18.95
N ARG A 349 58.65 -4.19 19.10
CA ARG A 349 59.87 -3.48 18.70
C ARG A 349 61.04 -3.97 19.57
N SER A 350 62.08 -4.43 18.88
CA SER A 350 63.36 -4.83 19.46
C SER A 350 64.48 -4.11 18.71
N ALA A 351 65.56 -3.79 19.43
CA ALA A 351 66.72 -3.15 18.86
C ALA A 351 67.98 -3.93 19.24
N VAL A 352 68.82 -4.21 18.25
CA VAL A 352 70.18 -4.72 18.49
C VAL A 352 71.07 -3.50 18.68
N VAL A 353 71.74 -3.40 19.83
CA VAL A 353 72.57 -2.26 20.21
C VAL A 353 74.04 -2.70 20.30
N SER A 354 74.95 -1.88 19.76
CA SER A 354 76.39 -2.06 19.93
C SER A 354 76.76 -1.86 21.40
N ALA A 355 77.25 -2.90 22.06
CA ALA A 355 77.70 -2.82 23.45
C ALA A 355 78.86 -1.82 23.66
N ALA A 356 79.68 -1.60 22.63
CA ALA A 356 80.85 -0.72 22.70
C ALA A 356 80.54 0.77 22.49
N SER A 357 79.46 1.11 21.79
CA SER A 357 79.16 2.49 21.38
C SER A 357 77.74 2.96 21.72
N GLY A 358 76.88 2.08 22.26
CA GLY A 358 75.47 2.37 22.52
C GLY A 358 74.63 2.60 21.25
N ARG A 359 75.22 2.43 20.06
CA ARG A 359 74.55 2.72 18.78
C ARG A 359 73.61 1.58 18.39
N VAL A 360 72.37 1.90 18.02
CA VAL A 360 71.42 0.94 17.44
C VAL A 360 71.95 0.45 16.09
N LEU A 361 72.16 -0.85 15.97
CA LEU A 361 72.68 -1.54 14.78
C LEU A 361 71.54 -2.03 13.88
N SER A 362 70.44 -2.46 14.47
CA SER A 362 69.21 -2.80 13.75
C SER A 362 68.01 -2.63 14.67
N GLN A 363 66.86 -2.30 14.08
CA GLN A 363 65.56 -2.30 14.76
C GLN A 363 64.64 -3.23 13.99
N SER A 364 63.87 -4.05 14.71
CA SER A 364 62.95 -5.03 14.13
C SER A 364 61.68 -5.13 14.97
N GLY A 365 60.58 -5.57 14.38
CA GLY A 365 59.27 -5.60 15.02
C GLY A 365 58.48 -4.29 14.84
N ALA A 366 57.27 -4.26 15.40
CA ALA A 366 56.33 -3.17 15.22
C ALA A 366 55.51 -2.88 16.48
N TYR A 367 55.08 -1.63 16.60
CA TYR A 367 54.03 -1.23 17.53
C TYR A 367 52.69 -1.30 16.80
N THR A 368 51.71 -1.91 17.45
CA THR A 368 50.34 -2.05 16.98
C THR A 368 49.38 -1.72 18.12
N SER A 369 48.39 -0.90 17.85
CA SER A 369 47.32 -0.58 18.81
C SER A 369 45.97 -0.54 18.12
N CYS A 370 44.93 -0.92 18.85
CA CYS A 370 43.55 -0.77 18.46
C CYS A 370 42.74 -0.20 19.62
N ASP A 371 41.93 0.82 19.34
CA ASP A 371 40.93 1.37 20.27
C ASP A 371 39.57 1.37 19.57
N VAL A 372 38.60 0.69 20.17
CA VAL A 372 37.21 0.64 19.72
C VAL A 372 36.35 1.35 20.77
N SER A 373 35.75 2.46 20.40
CA SER A 373 34.92 3.29 21.28
C SER A 373 33.48 3.32 20.81
N PHE A 374 32.57 2.80 21.65
CA PHE A 374 31.13 2.93 21.47
C PHE A 374 30.68 4.25 22.07
N VAL A 375 30.05 5.09 21.26
CA VAL A 375 29.45 6.35 21.71
C VAL A 375 27.98 6.07 21.93
N THR A 376 27.53 6.14 23.19
CA THR A 376 26.14 5.95 23.56
C THR A 376 25.52 7.29 23.98
N VAL A 377 24.22 7.43 23.70
CA VAL A 377 23.40 8.58 24.12
C VAL A 377 22.08 8.08 24.68
N PRO A 378 21.47 8.80 25.63
CA PRO A 378 20.16 8.45 26.13
C PRO A 378 19.10 8.67 25.04
N ASP A 379 18.17 7.75 24.91
CA ASP A 379 16.93 7.99 24.18
C ASP A 379 15.93 8.80 25.02
N LYS A 380 14.72 9.00 24.50
CA LYS A 380 13.66 9.73 25.22
C LYS A 380 13.23 9.06 26.54
N THR A 381 13.46 7.76 26.69
CA THR A 381 13.19 7.00 27.92
C THR A 381 14.37 6.97 28.88
N GLN A 382 15.44 7.73 28.59
CA GLN A 382 16.70 7.75 29.34
C GLN A 382 17.50 6.44 29.25
N ALA A 383 17.18 5.55 28.31
CA ALA A 383 17.95 4.35 28.07
C ALA A 383 19.16 4.67 27.18
N TRP A 384 20.36 4.26 27.60
CA TRP A 384 21.59 4.47 26.84
C TRP A 384 21.65 3.51 25.65
N ARG A 385 21.79 4.07 24.45
CA ARG A 385 21.81 3.34 23.19
C ARG A 385 22.99 3.79 22.34
N VAL A 386 23.57 2.87 21.58
CA VAL A 386 24.74 3.15 20.71
C VAL A 386 24.33 4.06 19.57
N ALA A 387 24.94 5.25 19.50
CA ALA A 387 24.72 6.26 18.47
C ALA A 387 25.86 6.31 17.45
N ASP A 388 27.09 5.97 17.85
CA ASP A 388 28.25 5.98 16.98
C ASP A 388 29.29 4.95 17.44
N ILE A 389 30.19 4.53 16.54
CA ILE A 389 31.31 3.63 16.82
C ILE A 389 32.56 4.19 16.17
N ARG A 390 33.61 4.36 16.97
CA ARG A 390 34.88 4.95 16.54
C ARG A 390 35.99 3.94 16.70
N ILE A 391 36.75 3.71 15.64
CA ILE A 391 37.85 2.76 15.65
C ILE A 391 39.13 3.49 15.28
N ARG A 392 40.13 3.44 16.17
CA ARG A 392 41.48 3.93 15.89
C ARG A 392 42.42 2.74 15.86
N SER A 393 43.23 2.65 14.81
CA SER A 393 44.24 1.60 14.67
C SER A 393 45.57 2.21 14.25
N GLU A 394 46.65 1.83 14.92
CA GLU A 394 48.03 2.13 14.53
C GLU A 394 48.82 0.85 14.30
N GLY A 395 49.77 0.89 13.36
CA GLY A 395 50.73 -0.17 13.10
C GLY A 395 50.58 -0.92 11.77
N PRO A 396 51.58 -1.72 11.37
CA PRO A 396 51.56 -2.49 10.14
C PRO A 396 50.66 -3.73 10.30
N ALA A 397 49.63 -3.81 9.44
CA ALA A 397 48.52 -4.76 9.41
C ALA A 397 47.39 -4.48 10.43
N GLY A 398 46.28 -3.94 9.92
CA GLY A 398 45.02 -3.69 10.65
C GLY A 398 44.26 -4.94 11.13
N GLY A 399 44.95 -6.05 11.39
CA GLY A 399 44.38 -7.31 11.88
C GLY A 399 44.04 -7.31 13.37
N MET A 400 44.71 -6.47 14.18
CA MET A 400 44.51 -6.44 15.64
C MET A 400 43.09 -6.02 16.04
N CYS A 401 42.49 -5.07 15.32
CA CYS A 401 41.11 -4.68 15.59
C CYS A 401 40.11 -5.79 15.29
N ARG A 402 40.37 -6.69 14.34
CA ARG A 402 39.42 -7.78 14.03
C ARG A 402 39.17 -8.71 15.22
N ALA A 403 40.18 -8.95 16.06
CA ALA A 403 40.03 -9.76 17.27
C ALA A 403 39.07 -9.13 18.29
N LEU A 404 39.07 -7.80 18.42
CA LEU A 404 38.14 -7.02 19.26
C LEU A 404 36.74 -6.83 18.63
N LEU A 405 36.62 -7.08 17.31
CA LEU A 405 35.41 -6.83 16.53
C LEU A 405 34.69 -8.11 16.10
N ASN A 406 35.16 -9.28 16.56
CA ASN A 406 34.47 -10.56 16.34
C ASN A 406 33.09 -10.52 17.03
N THR A 407 32.06 -10.34 16.22
CA THR A 407 30.67 -10.62 16.58
C THR A 407 30.48 -12.14 16.53
N PRO A 408 29.80 -12.79 17.51
CA PRO A 408 29.53 -14.21 17.40
C PRO A 408 28.57 -14.50 16.23
N GLU A 409 28.77 -15.64 15.58
CA GLU A 409 27.79 -16.29 14.70
C GLU A 409 26.43 -16.44 15.41
N ASN A 410 25.35 -16.35 14.63
CA ASN A 410 23.97 -16.47 15.10
C ASN A 410 23.70 -17.76 15.88
#